data_AF-A0A7V8ZCA5-F1
#
_entry.id   AF-A0A7V8ZCA5-F1
#
_cell.length_a   1.000
_cell.length_b   1.000
_cell.length_c   1.000
_cell.angle_alpha   90.00
_cell.angle_beta   90.00
_cell.angle_gamma   90.00
#
_symmetry.space_group_name_H-M   'P 1'
#
loop_
_entity.id
_entity.type
_entity.pdbx_description
1 polymer ?
#
loop_
_entity_poly.entity_id
_entity_poly.type
_entity_poly.pdbx_seq_one_letter_code
_entity_poly.pdbx_strand_id
1 'polypeptide(L)'
;YEGARRDEVMLAQTAAWDTEADAQEFFDAYARRTERRYNSATIIENKNENGIATRAWRTNEGAVYLERHGSRIAILEGVPESVNRRKLMNAVWRK
;
A
#
# COMPACT_ATOMS: atom_id res chain seq x y z
N TYR A 1 13.46 17.55 -15.61
CA TYR A 1 12.75 16.33 -15.17
C TYR A 1 13.52 15.15 -15.74
N GLU A 2 14.63 14.77 -15.12
CA GLU A 2 15.48 13.66 -15.58
C GLU A 2 15.75 12.77 -14.38
N GLY A 3 15.35 11.50 -14.45
CA GLY A 3 15.58 10.56 -13.36
C GLY A 3 14.54 9.46 -13.15
N ALA A 4 13.62 9.21 -14.08
CA ALA A 4 12.92 7.92 -14.07
C ALA A 4 13.86 6.87 -14.69
N ARG A 5 14.51 6.04 -13.87
CA ARG A 5 15.12 4.81 -14.36
C ARG A 5 14.01 4.00 -15.04
N ARG A 6 14.27 3.50 -16.26
CA ARG A 6 13.28 2.88 -17.16
C ARG A 6 12.63 1.59 -16.60
N ASP A 7 12.96 1.19 -15.37
CA ASP A 7 12.68 -0.13 -14.81
C ASP A 7 11.89 -0.09 -13.48
N GLU A 8 11.41 1.10 -13.05
CA GLU A 8 10.59 1.21 -11.82
C GLU A 8 9.10 0.95 -12.14
N VAL A 9 8.67 -0.30 -11.91
CA VAL A 9 7.26 -0.70 -12.05
C VAL A 9 6.53 -0.42 -10.74
N MET A 10 5.50 0.44 -10.81
CA MET A 10 4.58 0.66 -9.69
C MET A 10 3.28 -0.13 -9.92
N LEU A 11 2.84 -0.87 -8.91
CA LEU A 11 1.54 -1.54 -8.90
C LEU A 11 0.54 -0.70 -8.10
N ALA A 12 -0.63 -0.46 -8.69
CA ALA A 12 -1.78 0.09 -7.98
C ALA A 12 -2.97 -0.87 -8.12
N GLN A 13 -3.51 -1.31 -6.98
CA GLN A 13 -4.61 -2.27 -6.93
C GLN A 13 -5.65 -1.84 -5.90
N THR A 14 -6.92 -2.09 -6.22
CA THR A 14 -8.03 -2.00 -5.28
C THR A 14 -8.72 -3.35 -5.19
N ALA A 15 -9.10 -3.75 -3.99
CA ALA A 15 -9.91 -4.93 -3.73
C ALA A 15 -11.16 -4.54 -2.94
N ALA A 16 -12.31 -5.11 -3.31
CA ALA A 16 -13.56 -4.97 -2.57
C ALA A 16 -13.98 -6.36 -2.09
N TRP A 17 -14.40 -6.44 -0.83
CA TRP A 17 -14.84 -7.65 -0.17
C TRP A 17 -16.31 -7.52 0.25
N ASP A 18 -16.98 -8.66 0.33
CA ASP A 18 -18.39 -8.72 0.73
C ASP A 18 -18.57 -8.39 2.22
N THR A 19 -17.58 -8.73 3.06
CA THR A 19 -17.59 -8.40 4.49
C THR A 19 -16.35 -7.63 4.91
N GLU A 20 -16.47 -6.85 6.00
CA GLU A 20 -15.31 -6.18 6.60
C GLU A 20 -14.31 -7.15 7.22
N ALA A 21 -14.79 -8.31 7.68
CA ALA A 21 -13.94 -9.35 8.26
C ALA A 21 -13.00 -9.93 7.21
N ASP A 22 -13.50 -10.28 6.03
CA ASP A 22 -12.66 -10.80 4.94
C ASP A 22 -11.65 -9.75 4.47
N ALA A 23 -12.06 -8.48 4.41
CA ALA A 23 -11.14 -7.39 4.10
C ALA A 23 -10.04 -7.24 5.17
N GLN A 24 -10.38 -7.38 6.44
CA GLN A 24 -9.39 -7.34 7.53
C GLN A 24 -8.41 -8.51 7.42
N GLU A 25 -8.90 -9.73 7.17
CA GLU A 25 -8.07 -10.91 6.97
C GLU A 25 -7.12 -10.74 5.79
N PHE A 26 -7.61 -10.25 4.66
CA PHE A 26 -6.78 -9.96 3.50
C PHE A 26 -5.74 -8.88 3.81
N PHE A 27 -6.13 -7.79 4.48
CA PHE A 27 -5.21 -6.72 4.87
C PHE A 27 -4.05 -7.25 5.71
N ASP A 28 -4.34 -8.08 6.72
CA ASP A 28 -3.31 -8.67 7.57
C ASP A 28 -2.45 -9.70 6.83
N ALA A 29 -3.05 -10.52 5.97
CA ALA A 29 -2.34 -11.47 5.14
C ALA A 29 -1.39 -10.78 4.15
N TYR A 30 -1.86 -9.68 3.53
CA TYR A 30 -1.07 -8.90 2.59
C TYR A 30 0.11 -8.23 3.30
N ALA A 31 -0.12 -7.63 4.47
CA ALA A 31 0.94 -7.06 5.29
C ALA A 31 2.04 -8.09 5.62
N ARG A 32 1.65 -9.29 6.06
CA ARG A 32 2.59 -10.39 6.32
C ARG A 32 3.32 -10.84 5.06
N ARG A 33 2.64 -10.85 3.90
CA ARG A 33 3.26 -11.14 2.61
C ARG A 33 4.31 -10.08 2.26
N THR A 34 4.03 -8.80 2.46
CA THR A 34 4.98 -7.70 2.22
C THR A 34 6.25 -7.88 3.04
N GLU A 35 6.11 -8.15 4.34
CA GLU A 35 7.26 -8.38 5.24
C GLU A 35 8.09 -9.60 4.85
N ARG A 36 7.46 -10.67 4.33
CA ARG A 36 8.16 -11.87 3.85
C ARG A 36 8.78 -11.69 2.48
N ARG A 37 8.17 -10.89 1.61
CA ARG A 37 8.64 -10.63 0.25
C ARG A 37 9.90 -9.76 0.26
N TYR A 38 9.90 -8.74 1.12
CA TYR A 38 10.97 -7.77 1.19
C TYR A 38 11.72 -7.93 2.53
N ASN A 39 12.84 -8.66 2.51
CA ASN A 39 13.66 -8.88 3.71
C ASN A 39 14.19 -7.57 4.34
N SER A 40 14.24 -6.49 3.56
CA SER A 40 14.63 -5.15 4.02
C SER A 40 13.43 -4.26 4.39
N ALA A 41 12.22 -4.81 4.46
CA ALA A 41 11.03 -4.03 4.79
C ALA A 41 11.15 -3.41 6.17
N THR A 42 11.07 -2.08 6.22
CA THR A 42 10.97 -1.34 7.47
C THR A 42 9.59 -0.70 7.54
N ILE A 43 8.83 -1.01 8.59
CA ILE A 43 7.53 -0.37 8.84
C ILE A 43 7.77 1.13 9.06
N ILE A 44 7.12 1.96 8.25
CA ILE A 44 7.17 3.43 8.35
C ILE A 44 5.82 4.03 8.78
N GLU A 45 4.74 3.26 8.66
CA GLU A 45 3.41 3.65 9.15
C GLU A 45 2.62 2.39 9.54
N ASN A 46 1.96 2.44 10.70
CA ASN A 46 1.00 1.43 11.14
C ASN A 46 0.00 2.14 12.04
N LYS A 47 -1.15 2.51 11.47
CA LYS A 47 -2.16 3.33 12.14
C LYS A 47 -3.55 2.78 11.87
N ASN A 48 -4.45 3.09 12.79
CA ASN A 48 -5.87 2.90 12.60
C ASN A 48 -6.58 4.14 13.13
N GLU A 49 -7.05 5.00 12.23
CA GLU A 49 -7.64 6.30 12.55
C GLU A 49 -8.91 6.49 11.72
N ASN A 50 -9.99 6.96 12.34
CA ASN A 50 -11.27 7.24 11.66
C ASN A 50 -11.82 6.06 10.84
N GLY A 51 -11.58 4.82 11.28
CA GLY A 51 -12.02 3.60 10.56
C GLY A 51 -11.16 3.25 9.35
N ILE A 52 -10.02 3.92 9.17
CA ILE A 52 -9.04 3.65 8.12
C ILE A 52 -7.82 2.99 8.75
N ALA A 53 -7.57 1.74 8.38
CA ALA A 53 -6.35 1.04 8.77
C ALA A 53 -5.29 1.26 7.69
N THR A 54 -4.13 1.79 8.08
CA THR A 54 -3.00 2.07 7.18
C THR A 54 -1.78 1.32 7.64
N ARG A 55 -1.11 0.63 6.72
CA ARG A 55 0.25 0.13 6.90
C ARG A 55 1.12 0.55 5.74
N ALA A 56 2.37 0.90 6.04
CA ALA A 56 3.34 1.25 5.03
C ALA A 56 4.73 0.74 5.38
N TRP A 57 5.46 0.35 4.35
CA TRP A 57 6.82 -0.15 4.46
C TRP A 57 7.72 0.60 3.49
N ARG A 58 8.94 0.91 3.93
CA ARG A 58 10.05 1.22 3.03
C ARG A 58 10.74 -0.09 2.64
N THR A 59 10.96 -0.30 1.35
CA THR A 59 11.68 -1.47 0.81
C THR A 59 12.81 -1.00 -0.12
N ASN A 60 13.64 -1.93 -0.58
CA ASN A 60 14.67 -1.68 -1.59
C ASN A 60 14.10 -1.47 -3.01
N GLU A 61 12.82 -1.80 -3.25
CA GLU A 61 12.15 -1.67 -4.56
C GLU A 61 11.15 -0.50 -4.59
N GLY A 62 11.17 0.36 -3.57
CA GLY A 62 10.20 1.45 -3.38
C GLY A 62 9.29 1.22 -2.18
N ALA A 63 8.47 2.21 -1.85
CA ALA A 63 7.55 2.10 -0.72
C ALA A 63 6.31 1.27 -1.09
N VAL A 64 5.82 0.53 -0.10
CA VAL A 64 4.54 -0.18 -0.15
C VAL A 64 3.57 0.52 0.79
N TYR A 65 2.37 0.81 0.30
CA TYR A 65 1.26 1.40 1.07
C TYR A 65 0.04 0.52 0.95
N LEU A 66 -0.59 0.27 2.09
CA LEU A 66 -1.78 -0.55 2.23
C LEU A 66 -2.78 0.21 3.09
N GLU A 67 -3.97 0.47 2.55
CA GLU A 67 -5.06 1.13 3.27
C GLU A 67 -6.33 0.28 3.20
N ARG A 68 -7.03 0.12 4.31
CA ARG A 68 -8.35 -0.53 4.39
C ARG A 68 -9.38 0.46 4.91
N HIS A 69 -10.45 0.63 4.15
CA HIS A 69 -11.62 1.44 4.46
C HIS A 69 -12.83 0.50 4.52
N GLY A 70 -13.21 0.04 5.72
CA GLY A 70 -14.28 -0.97 5.87
C GLY A 70 -13.96 -2.25 5.09
N SER A 71 -14.79 -2.61 4.11
CA SER A 71 -14.61 -3.79 3.26
C SER A 71 -13.78 -3.56 1.98
N ARG A 72 -13.22 -2.35 1.79
CA ARG A 72 -12.38 -2.02 0.63
C ARG A 72 -10.93 -1.85 1.03
N ILE A 73 -10.02 -2.20 0.12
CA ILE A 73 -8.58 -2.13 0.31
C ILE A 73 -7.93 -1.49 -0.90
N ALA A 74 -7.01 -0.56 -0.67
CA ALA A 74 -6.13 0.01 -1.66
C ALA A 74 -4.68 -0.38 -1.38
N ILE A 75 -3.97 -0.74 -2.45
CA ILE A 75 -2.58 -1.18 -2.40
C ILE A 75 -1.79 -0.37 -3.43
N LEU A 76 -0.66 0.18 -2.98
CA LEU A 76 0.39 0.71 -3.83
C LEU A 76 1.69 -0.02 -3.51
N GLU A 77 2.34 -0.63 -4.50
CA GLU A 77 3.68 -1.19 -4.35
C GLU A 77 4.66 -0.56 -5.33
N GLY A 78 5.93 -0.45 -4.92
CA GLY A 78 7.00 0.10 -5.75
C GLY A 78 6.91 1.62 -5.93
N VAL A 79 6.36 2.34 -4.96
CA VAL A 79 6.23 3.80 -5.05
C VAL A 79 7.61 4.45 -4.82
N PRO A 80 8.15 5.20 -5.79
CA PRO A 80 9.43 5.88 -5.61
C PRO A 80 9.34 6.98 -4.55
N GLU A 81 10.42 7.22 -3.80
CA GLU A 81 10.43 8.25 -2.73
C GLU A 81 10.17 9.67 -3.26
N SER A 82 10.46 9.92 -4.54
CA SER A 82 10.21 11.20 -5.22
C SER A 82 8.73 11.47 -5.51
N VAL A 83 7.86 10.46 -5.39
CA VAL A 83 6.44 10.59 -5.72
C VAL A 83 5.61 10.93 -4.50
N ASN A 84 4.66 11.87 -4.67
CA ASN A 84 3.74 12.25 -3.60
C ASN A 84 2.71 11.13 -3.35
N ARG A 85 2.99 10.31 -2.33
CA ARG A 85 2.13 9.18 -1.92
C ARG A 85 0.67 9.58 -1.69
N ARG A 86 0.42 10.73 -1.07
CA ARG A 86 -0.94 11.16 -0.70
C ARG A 86 -1.76 11.45 -1.95
N LYS A 87 -1.15 12.08 -2.96
CA LYS A 87 -1.80 12.35 -4.24
C LYS A 87 -2.11 11.05 -5.00
N LEU A 88 -1.20 10.08 -4.98
CA LEU A 88 -1.42 8.77 -5.60
C LEU A 88 -2.52 8.00 -4.90
N MET A 89 -2.47 7.88 -3.57
CA MET A 89 -3.46 7.14 -2.80
C MET A 89 -4.86 7.75 -2.96
N ASN A 90 -4.96 9.08 -2.93
CA ASN A 90 -6.22 9.77 -3.25
C ASN A 90 -6.72 9.45 -4.66
N ALA A 91 -5.84 9.28 -5.65
CA ALA A 91 -6.25 8.93 -7.01
C ALA A 91 -6.76 7.48 -7.09
N VAL A 92 -6.18 6.56 -6.33
CA VAL A 92 -6.63 5.17 -6.23
C VAL A 92 -8.04 5.10 -5.63
N TRP A 93 -8.30 5.84 -4.56
CA TRP A 93 -9.61 5.86 -3.90
C TRP A 93 -10.72 6.60 -4.65
N ARG A 94 -10.38 7.41 -5.66
CA ARG A 94 -11.37 8.12 -6.48
C ARG A 94 -11.90 7.30 -7.67
N LYS A 95 -11.33 6.12 -7.92
CA LYS A 95 -11.84 5.16 -8.90
C LYS A 95 -12.93 4.30 -8.28
#